data_AF-A0A9D4I068-F1
#
_entry.id   AF-A0A9D4I068-F1
#
_cell.length_a   1.000
_cell.length_b   1.000
_cell.length_c   1.000
_cell.angle_alpha   90.00
_cell.angle_beta   90.00
_cell.angle_gamma   90.00
#
_symmetry.space_group_name_H-M   'P 1'
#
loop_
_entity.id
_entity.type
_entity.pdbx_description
1 polymer ?
#
loop_
_entity_poly.entity_id
_entity_poly.type
_entity_poly.pdbx_seq_one_letter_code
_entity_poly.pdbx_strand_id
1 'polypeptide(L)' 'MPEDIERCIRSCPKGKAPGYDGITYEQLKPVASAISPLLANLFTAILRTVYIPDTFKRGVIVTLHKGGSKPTGQSG' A
#
# COMPACT_ATOMS: atom_id res chain seq x y z
N MET A 1 -6.07 7.92 -16.07
CA MET A 1 -7.54 8.02 -16.07
C MET A 1 -8.12 7.17 -14.93
N PRO A 2 -9.39 7.35 -14.49
CA PRO A 2 -9.99 6.53 -13.41
C PRO A 2 -9.89 5.01 -13.67
N GLU A 3 -10.01 4.57 -14.91
CA GLU A 3 -9.89 3.18 -15.33
C GLU A 3 -8.50 2.59 -15.08
N ASP A 4 -7.44 3.38 -15.24
CA ASP A 4 -6.07 2.95 -14.93
C ASP A 4 -5.91 2.71 -13.43
N ILE A 5 -6.49 3.61 -12.62
CA ILE A 5 -6.46 3.50 -11.16
C ILE A 5 -7.23 2.26 -10.71
N GLU A 6 -8.40 2.02 -11.29
CA GLU A 6 -9.21 0.84 -10.97
C GLU A 6 -8.47 -0.46 -11.32
N ARG A 7 -7.84 -0.51 -12.50
CA ARG A 7 -7.02 -1.64 -12.92
C ARG A 7 -5.86 -1.89 -11.96
N CYS A 8 -5.18 -0.82 -11.51
CA CYS A 8 -4.11 -0.90 -10.52
C CYS A 8 -4.60 -1.43 -9.17
N ILE A 9 -5.72 -0.92 -8.65
CA ILE A 9 -6.29 -1.42 -7.39
C ILE A 9 -6.62 -2.91 -7.48
N ARG A 10 -7.20 -3.34 -8.60
CA ARG A 10 -7.57 -4.74 -8.81
C ARG A 10 -6.35 -5.66 -8.93
N SER A 11 -5.24 -5.17 -9.48
CA SER A 11 -4.00 -5.95 -9.63
C SER A 11 -3.18 -6.10 -8.35
N CYS A 12 -3.45 -5.30 -7.30
CA CYS A 12 -2.73 -5.39 -6.04
C CYS A 12 -2.82 -6.80 -5.39
N PRO A 13 -1.74 -7.35 -4.83
CA PRO A 13 -1.74 -8.68 -4.22
C PRO A 13 -2.52 -8.68 -2.89
N LYS A 14 -3.24 -9.77 -2.63
CA LYS A 14 -3.93 -10.03 -1.34
C LYS A 14 -2.94 -10.52 -0.27
N GLY A 15 -3.32 -10.42 1.00
CA GLY A 15 -2.54 -10.91 2.15
C GLY A 15 -1.29 -10.10 2.45
N LYS A 16 -1.24 -8.84 2.00
CA LYS A 16 -0.18 -7.89 2.35
C LYS A 16 -0.58 -7.09 3.59
N ALA A 17 0.43 -6.72 4.38
CA ALA A 17 0.22 -5.82 5.50
C ALA A 17 -0.34 -4.48 5.00
N PRO A 18 -1.34 -3.90 5.70
CA PRO A 18 -1.86 -2.58 5.36
C PRO A 18 -0.82 -1.48 5.61
N GLY A 19 -1.06 -0.31 5.02
CA GLY A 19 -0.30 0.89 5.30
C GLY A 19 -0.61 1.49 6.67
N TYR A 20 -0.15 2.72 6.91
CA TYR A 20 -0.43 3.47 8.14
C TYR A 20 -1.93 3.72 8.37
N ASP A 21 -2.73 3.69 7.31
CA ASP A 21 -4.18 3.87 7.34
C ASP A 21 -4.96 2.60 7.73
N GLY A 22 -4.30 1.45 7.82
CA GLY A 22 -4.94 0.17 8.14
C GLY A 22 -5.78 -0.42 7.00
N ILE A 23 -5.82 0.21 5.82
CA ILE A 23 -6.65 -0.24 4.70
C ILE A 23 -5.95 -1.38 3.98
N THR A 24 -6.60 -2.55 3.93
CA THR A 24 -6.08 -3.70 3.18
C THR A 24 -6.56 -3.70 1.73
N TYR A 25 -5.87 -4.41 0.86
CA TYR A 25 -6.29 -4.57 -0.53
C TYR A 25 -7.63 -5.31 -0.66
N GLU A 26 -7.95 -6.18 0.29
CA GLU A 26 -9.23 -6.87 0.40
C GLU A 26 -10.39 -5.91 0.64
N GLN A 27 -10.16 -4.84 1.41
CA GLN A 27 -11.14 -3.79 1.66
C GLN A 27 -11.22 -2.80 0.49
N LEU A 28 -10.10 -2.52 -0.17
CA LEU A 28 -10.03 -1.52 -1.25
C LEU A 28 -10.62 -2.03 -2.57
N LYS A 29 -10.43 -3.32 -2.90
CA LYS A 29 -10.90 -3.90 -4.17
C LYS A 29 -12.41 -3.81 -4.41
N PRO A 30 -13.30 -4.10 -3.43
CA PRO A 30 -14.74 -4.00 -3.61
C PRO A 30 -15.23 -2.59 -3.94
N VAL A 31 -14.53 -1.56 -3.45
CA VAL A 31 -14.89 -0.15 -3.63
C VAL A 31 -14.09 0.54 -4.75
N ALA A 32 -13.32 -0.23 -5.53
CA ALA A 32 -12.40 0.31 -6.53
C ALA A 32 -13.10 1.23 -7.54
N SER A 33 -14.26 0.83 -8.07
CA SER A 33 -15.02 1.64 -9.02
C SER A 33 -15.48 2.98 -8.44
N ALA A 34 -15.84 3.02 -7.15
CA ALA A 34 -16.29 4.22 -6.48
C ALA A 34 -15.14 5.18 -6.13
N ILE A 35 -13.98 4.63 -5.75
CA ILE A 35 -12.84 5.45 -5.28
C ILE A 35 -11.89 5.88 -6.40
N SER A 36 -11.86 5.15 -7.52
CA SER A 36 -10.98 5.47 -8.65
C SER A 36 -11.13 6.90 -9.21
N PRO A 37 -12.34 7.47 -9.39
CA PRO A 37 -12.48 8.86 -9.82
C PRO A 37 -11.89 9.85 -8.82
N LEU A 38 -12.07 9.60 -7.51
CA LEU A 38 -11.54 10.46 -6.45
C LEU A 38 -10.02 10.44 -6.43
N LEU A 39 -9.42 9.25 -6.53
CA LEU A 39 -7.97 9.08 -6.60
C LEU A 39 -7.37 9.68 -7.86
N ALA A 40 -8.03 9.52 -9.01
CA ALA A 40 -7.59 10.15 -10.26
C ALA A 40 -7.54 11.68 -10.11
N ASN A 41 -8.60 12.28 -9.57
CA ASN A 41 -8.65 13.73 -9.32
C ASN A 41 -7.56 14.19 -8.34
N LEU A 42 -7.34 13.43 -7.25
CA LEU A 42 -6.30 13.73 -6.28
C LEU A 42 -4.90 13.69 -6.91
N PHE A 43 -4.57 12.63 -7.66
CA PHE A 43 -3.27 12.53 -8.33
C PHE A 43 -3.09 13.63 -9.38
N THR A 44 -4.13 13.93 -10.16
CA THR A 44 -4.10 15.07 -11.10
C THR A 44 -3.86 16.39 -10.37
N ALA A 45 -4.51 16.63 -9.22
CA ALA A 45 -4.31 17.83 -8.43
C ALA A 45 -2.88 17.93 -7.90
N ILE A 46 -2.32 16.84 -7.36
CA ILE A 46 -0.93 16.76 -6.88
C ILE A 46 0.05 17.12 -8.02
N LEU A 47 -0.12 16.52 -9.20
CA LEU A 47 0.73 16.78 -10.35
C LEU A 47 0.63 18.22 -10.85
N ARG A 48 -0.58 18.81 -10.84
CA ARG A 48 -0.80 20.20 -11.30
C ARG A 48 -0.26 21.24 -10.33
N THR A 49 -0.32 20.95 -9.03
CA THR A 49 0.11 21.87 -7.98
C THR A 49 1.56 21.69 -7.58
N VAL A 50 2.19 20.59 -8.01
CA VAL A 50 3.53 20.16 -7.56
C VAL A 50 3.60 20.08 -6.02
N TYR A 51 2.45 19.83 -5.38
CA TYR A 51 2.31 19.74 -3.94
C TYR A 51 1.98 18.30 -3.54
N ILE A 52 2.90 17.69 -2.78
CA ILE A 52 2.71 16.36 -2.21
C ILE A 52 2.26 16.53 -0.75
N PRO A 53 1.08 16.00 -0.36
CA PRO A 53 0.61 16.03 1.01
C PRO A 53 1.65 15.44 1.98
N ASP A 54 1.82 16.05 3.14
CA ASP A 54 2.81 15.56 4.13
C ASP A 54 2.52 14.13 4.60
N THR A 55 1.24 13.74 4.60
CA THR A 55 0.82 12.38 4.91
C THR A 55 1.39 11.34 3.94
N PHE A 56 1.60 11.70 2.67
CA PHE A 56 2.17 10.83 1.63
C PHE A 56 3.70 10.71 1.75
N LYS A 57 4.34 11.58 2.55
CA LYS A 57 5.79 11.54 2.83
C LYS A 57 6.12 10.62 4.01
N ARG A 58 5.11 10.05 4.68
CA ARG A 58 5.28 9.16 5.84
C ARG A 58 5.37 7.71 5.37
N GLY A 59 6.41 7.00 5.82
CA GLY A 59 6.61 5.57 5.59
C GLY A 59 6.65 4.79 6.90
N VAL A 60 6.26 3.51 6.86
CA VAL A 60 6.39 2.59 8.00
C VAL A 60 7.65 1.75 7.81
N ILE A 61 8.57 1.80 8.77
CA ILE A 61 9.75 0.95 8.80
C ILE A 61 9.44 -0.24 9.70
N VAL A 62 9.25 -1.43 9.11
CA VAL A 62 9.15 -2.68 9.86
C VAL A 62 10.45 -3.46 9.66
N THR A 63 11.22 -3.63 10.73
CA THR A 63 12.43 -4.46 10.71
C THR A 63 12.04 -5.93 10.73
N LEU A 64 12.11 -6.58 9.57
CA LEU A 64 11.98 -8.04 9.46
C LEU A 64 13.36 -8.68 9.64
N HIS A 65 13.56 -9.37 10.75
CA HIS A 65 14.74 -10.22 10.92
C HIS A 65 14.61 -11.43 9.99
N LYS A 66 15.49 -11.53 8.98
CA LYS A 66 15.59 -12.72 8.13
C LYS A 66 16.16 -13.84 8.99
N GLY A 67 15.31 -14.74 9.49
CA GLY A 67 15.72 -15.86 10.32
C GLY A 67 16.79 -16.70 9.62
N GLY A 68 18.03 -16.60 10.13
CA GLY A 68 19.09 -17.55 9.84
C GLY A 68 18.75 -18.91 10.46
N SER A 69 19.10 -19.96 9.74
CA SER A 69 18.92 -21.36 10.11
C SER A 69 19.26 -21.67 11.57
N LYS A 70 18.50 -22.59 12.16
CA LYS A 70 18.65 -23.17 13.52
C LYS A 70 20.12 -23.36 13.93
N PRO A 71 20.54 -22.99 15.16
CA PRO A 71 21.53 -23.80 15.88
C PRO A 71 20.84 -25.08 16.35
N THR A 72 21.22 -26.21 15.76
CA THR A 72 20.97 -27.54 16.33
C THR A 72 21.55 -27.59 17.74
N GLY A 73 20.81 -28.13 18.70
CA GLY A 73 21.10 -27.99 20.12
C GLY A 73 22.25 -28.83 20.70
N GLN A 74 22.39 -28.61 22.01
CA GLN A 74 22.87 -29.49 23.09
C GLN A 74 24.35 -29.44 23.54
N SER A 75 24.48 -28.95 24.78
CA SER A 75 25.21 -29.48 25.95
C SER A 75 26.73 -29.70 25.89
N GLY A 76 27.43 -28.95 26.76
CA GLY A 76 28.63 -29.35 27.48
C GLY A 76 28.46 -29.00 28.96
#